data_AF-A0AAQ4FJF1-F1
#
_entry.id   AF-A0AAQ4FJF1-F1
#
_cell.length_a   1.000
_cell.length_b   1.000
_cell.length_c   1.000
_cell.angle_alpha   90.00
_cell.angle_beta   90.00
_cell.angle_gamma   90.00
#
_symmetry.space_group_name_H-M   'P 1'
#
loop_
_entity.id
_entity.type
_entity.pdbx_description
1 polymer ?
#
loop_
_entity_poly.entity_id
_entity_poly.type
_entity_poly.pdbx_seq_one_letter_code
_entity_poly.pdbx_strand_id
1 'polypeptide(L)'
;MDALFDLVMVVERLNESLVLLRDLLCWEMDDVVMFKINARRSVFQRPPEASLANELRKLNAVDTRLYEYFAKRFEQRVKAFGAQRMQSELKLLEQRTRYWYQKCVARDNESDKSGKFYIYHSQVLTYEVKDTSTSLCDLMTLPEIIFTGRLRVKQLKRIATIR
;
A
#
# COMPACT_ATOMS: atom_id res chain seq x y z
N MET A 1 -10.93 -11.69 18.88
CA MET A 1 -10.50 -11.05 17.62
C MET A 1 -9.18 -10.31 17.77
N ASP A 2 -9.02 -9.42 18.75
CA ASP A 2 -7.78 -8.62 18.91
C ASP A 2 -6.52 -9.45 19.22
N ALA A 3 -6.64 -10.58 19.93
CA ALA A 3 -5.51 -11.47 20.20
C ALA A 3 -5.07 -12.35 19.01
N LEU A 4 -5.79 -12.28 17.87
CA LEU A 4 -5.45 -13.08 16.68
C LEU A 4 -4.45 -12.37 15.77
N PHE A 5 -4.33 -11.05 15.88
CA PHE A 5 -3.52 -10.23 14.97
C PHE A 5 -2.47 -9.45 15.76
N ASP A 6 -1.20 -9.64 15.39
CA ASP A 6 -0.11 -8.86 15.98
C ASP A 6 -0.21 -7.37 15.61
N LEU A 7 -0.72 -7.06 14.42
CA LEU A 7 -0.95 -5.69 13.93
C LEU A 7 -2.15 -5.65 13.00
N VAL A 8 -3.00 -4.63 13.17
CA VAL A 8 -4.01 -4.22 12.20
C VAL A 8 -3.61 -2.85 11.67
N MET A 9 -3.35 -2.77 10.36
CA MET A 9 -2.89 -1.55 9.69
C MET A 9 -4.06 -0.61 9.36
N VAL A 10 -3.77 0.69 9.28
CA VAL A 10 -4.75 1.74 8.99
C VAL A 10 -4.30 2.48 7.73
N VAL A 11 -5.14 2.52 6.70
CA VAL A 11 -4.74 3.04 5.37
C VAL A 11 -4.50 4.54 5.38
N GLU A 12 -5.22 5.29 6.22
CA GLU A 12 -5.04 6.72 6.45
C GLU A 12 -3.66 7.03 7.06
N ARG A 13 -3.05 6.04 7.72
CA ARG A 13 -1.75 6.10 8.38
C ARG A 13 -0.83 4.99 7.86
N LEU A 14 -0.87 4.76 6.54
CA LEU A 14 -0.21 3.62 5.92
C LEU A 14 1.32 3.64 6.13
N ASN A 15 1.97 4.79 6.10
CA ASN A 15 3.42 4.85 6.30
C ASN A 15 3.82 4.41 7.73
N GLU A 16 3.05 4.82 8.75
CA GLU A 16 3.27 4.35 10.13
C GLU A 16 2.94 2.87 10.24
N SER A 17 1.92 2.41 9.52
CA SER A 17 1.57 0.99 9.46
C SER A 17 2.70 0.15 8.86
N LEU A 18 3.35 0.61 7.79
CA LEU A 18 4.49 -0.04 7.16
C LEU A 18 5.71 -0.07 8.07
N VAL A 19 5.99 1.02 8.80
CA VAL A 19 7.06 1.07 9.81
C VAL A 19 6.83 0.03 10.91
N LEU A 20 5.61 -0.04 11.46
CA LEU A 20 5.26 -1.02 12.48
C LEU A 20 5.32 -2.46 11.95
N LEU A 21 4.84 -2.70 10.72
CA LEU A 21 4.90 -4.00 10.07
C LEU A 21 6.34 -4.47 9.89
N ARG A 22 7.21 -3.57 9.40
CA ARG A 22 8.64 -3.84 9.24
C ARG A 22 9.29 -4.26 10.57
N ASP A 23 9.04 -3.50 11.63
CA ASP A 23 9.59 -3.78 12.96
C ASP A 23 9.18 -5.15 13.47
N LEU A 24 7.90 -5.51 13.32
CA LEU A 24 7.37 -6.81 13.73
C LEU A 24 7.96 -7.98 12.96
N LEU A 25 8.29 -7.80 11.68
CA LEU A 25 8.81 -8.86 10.80
C LEU A 25 10.34 -8.88 10.71
N CYS A 26 11.03 -7.98 11.44
CA CYS A 26 12.48 -7.79 11.34
C CYS A 26 12.96 -7.53 9.90
N TRP A 27 12.15 -6.83 9.10
CA TRP A 27 12.45 -6.56 7.69
C TRP A 27 13.38 -5.35 7.52
N GLU A 28 14.04 -5.31 6.36
CA GLU A 28 14.79 -4.15 5.93
C GLU A 28 13.82 -3.04 5.47
N MET A 29 14.31 -1.79 5.40
CA MET A 29 13.45 -0.69 4.97
C MET A 29 12.95 -0.86 3.53
N ASP A 30 13.77 -1.45 2.66
CA ASP A 30 13.41 -1.63 1.26
C ASP A 30 12.28 -2.65 1.04
N ASP A 31 12.09 -3.58 1.97
CA ASP A 31 11.03 -4.61 1.89
C ASP A 31 9.62 -4.02 2.05
N VAL A 32 9.52 -2.84 2.67
CA VAL A 32 8.24 -2.15 2.91
C VAL A 32 8.07 -0.88 2.07
N VAL A 33 9.01 -0.60 1.16
CA VAL A 33 8.86 0.49 0.19
C VAL A 33 7.68 0.20 -0.72
N MET A 34 6.80 1.20 -0.86
CA MET A 34 5.59 1.07 -1.66
C MET A 34 5.38 2.30 -2.54
N PHE A 35 5.07 2.06 -3.81
CA PHE A 35 4.57 3.12 -4.70
C PHE A 35 3.05 3.22 -4.60
N LYS A 36 2.51 4.43 -4.75
CA LYS A 36 1.07 4.67 -4.68
C LYS A 36 0.37 4.22 -5.97
N ILE A 37 0.30 2.92 -6.18
CA ILE A 37 -0.46 2.30 -7.27
C ILE A 37 -1.95 2.30 -6.86
N ASN A 38 -2.86 2.53 -7.80
CA ASN A 38 -4.31 2.53 -7.57
C ASN A 38 -4.88 3.67 -6.69
N ALA A 39 -4.05 4.63 -6.26
CA ALA A 39 -4.55 5.82 -5.61
C ALA A 39 -5.39 6.64 -6.59
N ARG A 40 -6.63 6.99 -6.19
CA ARG A 40 -7.48 7.90 -6.98
C ARG A 40 -6.79 9.25 -7.06
N ARG A 41 -6.64 9.77 -8.28
CA ARG A 41 -6.04 11.10 -8.50
C ARG A 41 -6.79 12.17 -7.71
N SER A 42 -6.06 13.10 -7.10
CA SER A 42 -6.60 14.16 -6.24
C SER A 42 -7.72 14.96 -6.91
N VAL A 43 -7.62 15.19 -8.22
CA VAL A 43 -8.63 15.89 -9.04
C VAL A 43 -10.02 15.24 -9.00
N PHE A 44 -10.09 13.93 -8.73
CA PHE A 44 -11.36 13.19 -8.64
C PHE A 44 -11.80 12.90 -7.20
N GLN A 45 -11.06 13.39 -6.20
CA GLN A 45 -11.43 13.24 -4.80
C GLN A 45 -12.43 14.33 -4.43
N ARG A 46 -13.65 13.94 -4.06
CA ARG A 46 -14.67 14.84 -3.51
C ARG A 46 -15.08 14.29 -2.15
N PRO A 47 -14.76 14.99 -1.05
CA PRO A 47 -15.25 14.57 0.25
C PRO A 47 -16.79 14.65 0.26
N PRO A 48 -17.47 13.67 0.85
CA PRO A 48 -18.92 13.74 1.00
C PRO A 48 -19.30 14.88 1.96
N GLU A 49 -20.52 15.40 1.81
CA GLU A 49 -21.10 16.31 2.79
C GLU A 49 -21.20 15.62 4.15
N ALA A 50 -21.09 16.39 5.25
CA ALA A 50 -21.13 15.84 6.61
C ALA A 50 -22.41 15.06 6.92
N SER A 51 -23.56 15.51 6.37
CA SER A 51 -24.86 14.85 6.48
C SER A 51 -24.83 13.44 5.87
N LEU A 52 -24.39 13.34 4.61
CA LEU A 52 -24.21 12.09 3.88
C LEU A 52 -23.19 11.17 4.57
N ALA A 53 -22.06 11.72 5.04
CA ALA A 53 -21.06 10.94 5.75
C ALA A 53 -21.61 10.29 7.03
N ASN A 54 -22.46 11.01 7.76
CA ASN A 54 -23.11 10.49 8.96
C ASN A 54 -24.13 9.41 8.64
N GLU A 55 -24.89 9.55 7.55
CA GLU A 55 -25.81 8.52 7.09
C GLU A 55 -25.06 7.25 6.67
N LEU A 56 -23.97 7.39 5.91
CA LEU A 56 -23.10 6.27 5.53
C LEU A 56 -22.51 5.53 6.74
N ARG A 57 -22.12 6.25 7.81
CA ARG A 57 -21.66 5.62 9.06
C ARG A 57 -22.78 4.85 9.77
N LYS A 58 -24.02 5.37 9.76
CA LYS A 58 -25.17 4.65 10.32
C LYS A 58 -25.48 3.38 9.53
N LEU A 59 -25.42 3.44 8.20
CA LEU A 59 -25.62 2.29 7.33
C LEU A 59 -24.51 1.25 7.50
N ASN A 60 -23.27 1.70 7.74
CA ASN A 60 -22.10 0.84 7.98
C ASN A 60 -21.72 0.84 9.48
N ALA A 61 -22.72 0.73 10.37
CA ALA A 61 -22.49 0.87 11.82
C ALA A 61 -21.51 -0.18 12.36
N VAL A 62 -21.55 -1.40 11.83
CA VAL A 62 -20.64 -2.48 12.23
C VAL A 62 -19.20 -2.16 11.83
N ASP A 63 -18.98 -1.79 10.57
CA ASP A 63 -17.64 -1.43 10.07
C ASP A 63 -17.10 -0.18 10.74
N THR A 64 -17.96 0.80 11.01
CA THR A 64 -17.60 2.02 11.76
C THR A 64 -17.08 1.65 13.15
N ARG A 65 -17.80 0.79 13.87
CA ARG A 65 -17.38 0.35 15.21
C ARG A 65 -16.09 -0.47 15.17
N LEU A 66 -15.92 -1.31 14.16
CA LEU A 66 -14.71 -2.12 13.96
C LEU A 66 -13.49 -1.22 13.68
N TYR A 67 -13.65 -0.26 12.77
CA TYR A 67 -12.62 0.71 12.42
C TYR A 67 -12.22 1.56 13.62
N GLU A 68 -13.17 2.13 14.36
CA GLU A 68 -12.88 2.95 15.54
C GLU A 68 -12.10 2.18 16.61
N TYR A 69 -12.46 0.92 16.85
CA TYR A 69 -11.74 0.05 17.77
C TYR A 69 -10.28 -0.13 17.34
N PHE A 70 -10.04 -0.54 16.09
CA PHE A 70 -8.69 -0.78 15.62
C PHE A 70 -7.88 0.49 15.40
N ALA A 71 -8.49 1.61 15.03
CA ALA A 71 -7.83 2.90 14.96
C ALA A 71 -7.29 3.33 16.33
N LYS A 72 -8.09 3.13 17.40
CA LYS A 72 -7.64 3.39 18.78
C LYS A 72 -6.52 2.44 19.21
N ARG A 73 -6.59 1.15 18.85
CA ARG A 73 -5.52 0.17 19.12
C ARG A 73 -4.24 0.52 18.36
N PHE A 74 -4.36 0.93 17.11
CA PHE A 74 -3.24 1.37 16.27
C PHE A 74 -2.52 2.57 16.88
N GLU A 75 -3.28 3.58 17.35
CA GLU A 75 -2.73 4.73 18.08
C GLU A 75 -1.91 4.30 19.31
N GLN A 76 -2.37 3.29 20.06
CA GLN A 76 -1.61 2.74 21.18
C GLN A 76 -0.29 2.09 20.73
N ARG A 77 -0.30 1.38 19.59
CA ARG A 77 0.92 0.78 19.02
C ARG A 77 1.92 1.85 18.57
N VAL A 78 1.47 2.90 17.91
CA VAL A 78 2.32 4.03 17.50
C VAL A 78 2.94 4.71 18.73
N LYS A 79 2.15 4.94 19.79
CA LYS A 79 2.67 5.50 21.05
C LYS A 79 3.72 4.60 21.70
N ALA A 80 3.46 3.28 21.74
CA ALA A 80 4.39 2.31 22.32
C ALA A 80 5.69 2.19 21.51
N PHE A 81 5.64 2.36 20.19
CA PHE A 81 6.83 2.38 19.32
C PHE A 81 7.72 3.60 19.59
N GLY A 82 7.13 4.71 20.05
CA GLY A 82 7.83 5.93 20.45
C GLY A 82 7.89 6.97 19.33
N ALA A 83 7.56 8.22 19.69
CA ALA A 83 7.40 9.31 18.72
C ALA A 83 8.69 9.64 17.95
N GLN A 84 9.83 9.73 18.65
CA GLN A 84 11.12 10.06 18.02
C GLN A 84 11.56 8.95 17.06
N ARG A 85 11.42 7.68 17.48
CA ARG A 85 11.73 6.52 16.65
C ARG A 85 10.82 6.47 15.42
N MET A 86 9.51 6.67 15.60
CA MET A 86 8.55 6.73 14.49
C MET A 86 8.95 7.80 13.48
N GLN A 87 9.30 9.00 13.93
CA GLN A 87 9.72 10.09 13.05
C GLN A 87 10.98 9.76 12.25
N SER A 88 11.99 9.15 12.89
CA SER A 88 13.21 8.75 12.18
C SER A 88 12.95 7.67 11.13
N GLU A 89 12.09 6.71 11.45
CA GLU A 89 11.76 5.59 10.55
C GLU A 89 10.90 6.07 9.37
N LEU A 90 9.94 6.96 9.60
CA LEU A 90 9.17 7.59 8.53
C LEU A 90 10.05 8.39 7.57
N LYS A 91 11.03 9.13 8.10
CA LYS A 91 11.99 9.88 7.27
C LYS A 91 12.83 8.93 6.41
N LEU A 92 13.29 7.82 6.99
CA LEU A 92 14.05 6.82 6.26
C LEU A 92 13.18 6.15 5.19
N LEU A 93 11.95 5.76 5.51
CA LEU A 93 10.99 5.20 4.55
C LEU A 93 10.74 6.15 3.38
N GLU A 94 10.54 7.44 3.64
CA GLU A 94 10.36 8.46 2.60
C GLU A 94 11.59 8.57 1.69
N GLN A 95 12.79 8.58 2.28
CA GLN A 95 14.05 8.62 1.53
C GLN A 95 14.24 7.40 0.63
N ARG A 96 14.00 6.19 1.16
CA ARG A 96 14.11 4.94 0.39
C ARG A 96 13.06 4.87 -0.71
N THR A 97 11.82 5.28 -0.40
CA THR A 97 10.74 5.35 -1.40
C THR A 97 11.12 6.30 -2.53
N ARG A 98 11.66 7.49 -2.24
CA ARG A 98 12.11 8.44 -3.25
C ARG A 98 13.25 7.89 -4.10
N TYR A 99 14.22 7.22 -3.47
CA TYR A 99 15.33 6.58 -4.17
C TYR A 99 14.82 5.55 -5.19
N TRP A 100 13.97 4.61 -4.74
CA TRP A 100 13.41 3.57 -5.61
C TRP A 100 12.51 4.16 -6.70
N TYR A 101 11.74 5.19 -6.36
CA TYR A 101 10.91 5.89 -7.34
C TYR A 101 11.76 6.47 -8.46
N GLN A 102 12.80 7.25 -8.14
CA GLN A 102 13.70 7.84 -9.13
C GLN A 102 14.47 6.78 -9.93
N LYS A 103 14.77 5.64 -9.31
CA LYS A 103 15.47 4.54 -9.98
C LYS A 103 14.57 3.81 -10.98
N CYS A 104 13.32 3.56 -10.63
CA CYS A 104 12.43 2.69 -11.40
C CYS A 104 11.46 3.44 -12.32
N VAL A 105 10.96 4.61 -11.92
CA VAL A 105 9.89 5.32 -12.62
C VAL A 105 10.45 6.36 -13.57
N ALA A 106 10.11 6.25 -14.86
CA ALA A 106 10.45 7.21 -15.91
C ALA A 106 9.50 8.41 -15.88
N ARG A 107 8.19 8.14 -15.85
CA ARG A 107 7.12 9.13 -15.78
C ARG A 107 5.86 8.54 -15.16
N ASP A 108 5.03 9.43 -14.63
CA ASP A 108 3.71 9.12 -14.13
C ASP A 108 2.78 8.99 -15.34
N ASN A 109 2.14 7.83 -15.50
CA ASN A 109 1.18 7.61 -16.57
C ASN A 109 -0.22 8.00 -16.08
N GLU A 110 -0.72 9.12 -16.59
CA GLU A 110 -2.01 9.67 -16.19
C GLU A 110 -3.21 8.98 -16.85
N SER A 111 -2.99 8.18 -17.90
CA SER A 111 -4.03 7.42 -18.59
C SER A 111 -3.43 6.75 -19.82
N ASP A 112 -2.56 5.74 -19.66
CA ASP A 112 -2.10 5.06 -20.86
C ASP A 112 -3.10 3.99 -21.32
N LYS A 113 -3.93 4.41 -22.29
CA LYS A 113 -4.66 3.59 -23.27
C LYS A 113 -3.83 2.43 -23.86
N SER A 114 -2.52 2.66 -23.92
CA SER A 114 -1.55 1.98 -24.77
C SER A 114 -0.54 1.15 -23.99
N GLY A 115 -0.61 1.13 -22.66
CA GLY A 115 0.23 0.27 -21.84
C GLY A 115 -0.13 -1.20 -22.03
N LYS A 116 0.85 -2.10 -21.95
CA LYS A 116 0.68 -3.58 -22.03
C LYS A 116 -0.31 -4.19 -21.01
N PHE A 117 -0.93 -3.38 -20.14
CA PHE A 117 -1.76 -3.81 -19.02
C PHE A 117 -3.04 -2.97 -18.92
N TYR A 118 -4.19 -3.65 -18.91
CA TYR A 118 -5.50 -3.01 -18.80
C TYR A 118 -5.68 -2.35 -17.42
N ILE A 119 -5.74 -1.01 -17.43
CA ILE A 119 -6.14 -0.23 -16.26
C ILE A 119 -7.67 -0.25 -16.20
N TYR A 120 -8.25 -0.81 -15.14
CA TYR A 120 -9.72 -0.88 -14.98
C TYR A 120 -10.39 0.49 -14.84
N HIS A 121 -9.64 1.54 -14.50
CA HIS A 121 -10.17 2.89 -14.34
C HIS A 121 -9.16 3.98 -14.69
N SER A 122 -9.50 4.93 -15.56
CA SER A 122 -8.63 6.08 -15.96
C SER A 122 -8.33 7.10 -14.84
N GLN A 123 -8.74 6.82 -13.60
CA GLN A 123 -8.62 7.73 -12.46
C GLN A 123 -7.55 7.27 -11.46
N VAL A 124 -6.83 6.18 -11.74
CA VAL A 124 -5.78 5.66 -10.86
C VAL A 124 -4.38 5.98 -11.37
N LEU A 125 -3.43 6.11 -10.45
CA LEU A 125 -2.01 6.30 -10.78
C LEU A 125 -1.38 5.01 -11.31
N THR A 126 -0.61 5.14 -12.41
CA THR A 126 0.25 4.09 -12.97
C THR A 126 1.62 4.67 -13.33
N TYR A 127 2.62 3.82 -13.51
CA TYR A 127 4.00 4.25 -13.72
C TYR A 127 4.57 3.66 -14.99
N GLU A 128 5.27 4.48 -15.77
CA GLU A 128 6.16 3.97 -16.81
C GLU A 128 7.50 3.62 -16.19
N VAL A 129 7.97 2.40 -16.45
CA VAL A 129 9.25 1.91 -15.95
C VAL A 129 10.36 2.37 -16.90
N LYS A 130 11.52 2.76 -16.37
CA LYS A 130 12.70 3.06 -17.19
C LYS A 130 13.18 1.82 -17.94
N ASP A 131 13.57 1.96 -19.21
CA ASP A 131 14.09 0.85 -20.02
C ASP A 131 15.38 0.21 -19.45
N THR A 132 16.13 0.95 -18.64
CA THR A 132 17.35 0.47 -17.96
C THR A 132 17.09 -0.14 -16.59
N SER A 133 15.83 -0.43 -16.26
CA SER A 133 15.43 -0.85 -14.92
C SER A 133 15.71 -2.33 -14.63
N THR A 134 15.92 -2.64 -13.35
CA THR A 134 16.17 -4.01 -12.86
C THR A 134 14.88 -4.81 -12.76
N SER A 135 14.96 -6.15 -12.74
CA SER A 135 13.81 -7.05 -12.50
C SER A 135 12.99 -6.73 -11.25
N LEU A 136 13.59 -6.10 -10.23
CA LEU A 136 12.90 -5.62 -9.05
C LEU A 136 12.00 -4.40 -9.33
N CYS A 137 12.44 -3.49 -10.20
CA CYS A 137 11.63 -2.34 -10.60
C CYS A 137 10.37 -2.78 -11.34
N ASP A 138 10.45 -3.83 -12.17
CA ASP A 138 9.28 -4.44 -12.78
C ASP A 138 8.32 -4.93 -11.70
N LEU A 139 8.80 -5.67 -10.71
CA LEU A 139 7.96 -6.17 -9.61
C LEU A 139 7.31 -5.07 -8.78
N MET A 140 8.02 -3.96 -8.55
CA MET A 140 7.51 -2.81 -7.79
C MET A 140 6.47 -1.97 -8.54
N THR A 141 6.41 -2.05 -9.87
CA THR A 141 5.52 -1.24 -10.71
C THR A 141 4.42 -2.04 -11.40
N LEU A 142 4.48 -3.38 -11.33
CA LEU A 142 3.49 -4.26 -11.93
C LEU A 142 2.10 -4.08 -11.29
N PRO A 143 1.03 -3.99 -12.11
CA PRO A 143 -0.34 -4.02 -11.61
C PRO A 143 -0.65 -5.33 -10.87
N GLU A 144 -1.44 -5.24 -9.80
CA GLU A 144 -1.80 -6.33 -8.90
C GLU A 144 -2.25 -7.61 -9.64
N ILE A 145 -3.17 -7.47 -10.61
CA ILE A 145 -3.74 -8.61 -11.36
C ILE A 145 -2.65 -9.38 -12.11
N ILE A 146 -1.67 -8.67 -12.67
CA ILE A 146 -0.56 -9.29 -13.41
C ILE A 146 0.42 -9.94 -12.43
N PHE A 147 0.73 -9.24 -11.34
CA PHE A 147 1.63 -9.76 -10.30
C PHE A 147 1.10 -11.06 -9.68
N THR A 148 -0.16 -11.04 -9.22
CA THR A 148 -0.82 -12.20 -8.62
C THR A 148 -0.96 -13.37 -9.59
N GLY A 149 -1.24 -13.09 -10.88
CA GLY A 149 -1.21 -14.10 -11.93
C GLY A 149 0.16 -14.78 -12.08
N ARG A 150 1.24 -14.00 -12.13
CA ARG A 150 2.63 -14.54 -12.17
C ARG A 150 2.96 -15.36 -10.92
N LEU A 151 2.56 -14.87 -9.75
CA LEU A 151 2.79 -15.55 -8.47
C LEU A 151 2.07 -16.89 -8.43
N ARG A 152 0.79 -16.93 -8.85
CA ARG A 152 -0.02 -18.16 -8.87
C ARG A 152 0.57 -19.23 -9.78
N VAL A 153 1.06 -18.86 -10.96
CA VAL A 153 1.75 -19.81 -11.85
C VAL A 153 2.99 -20.40 -11.17
N LYS A 154 3.81 -19.59 -10.48
CA LYS A 154 4.98 -20.07 -9.74
C LYS A 154 4.58 -21.01 -8.59
N GLN A 155 3.55 -20.66 -7.82
CA GLN A 155 3.04 -21.47 -6.72
C GLN A 155 2.54 -22.83 -7.20
N LEU A 156 1.77 -22.88 -8.29
CA LEU A 156 1.26 -24.13 -8.87
C LEU A 156 2.39 -25.05 -9.34
N LYS A 157 3.42 -24.49 -10.00
CA LYS A 157 4.62 -25.25 -10.38
C LYS A 157 5.31 -25.85 -9.16
N ARG A 158 5.50 -25.06 -8.09
CA ARG A 158 6.14 -25.53 -6.86
C ARG A 158 5.34 -26.65 -6.18
N ILE A 159 4.02 -26.54 -6.14
CA ILE A 159 3.14 -27.61 -5.62
C ILE A 159 3.28 -28.89 -6.44
N ALA A 160 3.38 -28.78 -7.76
CA ALA A 160 3.56 -29.94 -8.64
C ALA A 160 4.92 -30.63 -8.49
N THR A 161 5.95 -29.93 -7.99
CA THR A 161 7.29 -30.49 -7.73
C THR A 161 7.44 -31.09 -6.32
N ILE A 162 6.55 -30.73 -5.38
CA ILE A 162 6.57 -31.24 -4.00
C ILE A 162 5.73 -32.54 -3.86
N ARG A 163 4.89 -32.85 -4.85
CA ARG A 163 4.22 -34.15 -4.97
C ARG A 163 5.13 -35.16 -5.68
#